data_AF-A0A353ZH89-F1
#
_entry.id   AF-A0A353ZH89-F1
#
_cell.length_a   1.000
_cell.length_b   1.000
_cell.length_c   1.000
_cell.angle_alpha   90.00
_cell.angle_beta   90.00
_cell.angle_gamma   90.00
#
_symmetry.space_group_name_H-M   'P 1'
#
loop_
_entity.id
_entity.type
_entity.pdbx_description
1 polymer ?
#
loop_
_entity_poly.entity_id
_entity_poly.type
_entity_poly.pdbx_seq_one_letter_code
_entity_poly.pdbx_strand_id
1 'polypeptide(L)' 'MQSRLKLYTGEENRDTQTTENKVTISLGELVSVLTDATQSRRAWLRDFRSDEVQISADLYDVLSTYWNMRRGA' A
#
# COMPACT_ATOMS: atom_id res chain seq x y z
N MET A 1 19.67 -35.81 -30.49
CA MET A 1 19.15 -34.55 -29.92
C MET A 1 19.95 -34.26 -28.65
N GLN A 2 20.90 -33.31 -28.70
CA GLN A 2 21.74 -32.98 -27.53
C GLN A 2 21.11 -31.83 -26.75
N SER A 3 20.58 -32.11 -25.56
CA SER A 3 20.10 -31.10 -24.62
C SER A 3 21.30 -30.51 -23.85
N ARG A 4 21.57 -29.22 -24.06
CA ARG A 4 22.59 -28.48 -23.29
C ARG A 4 21.90 -27.76 -22.14
N LEU A 5 22.00 -28.32 -20.92
CA LEU A 5 21.64 -27.58 -19.72
C LEU A 5 22.68 -26.47 -19.49
N LYS A 6 22.19 -25.24 -19.36
CA LYS A 6 23.01 -24.09 -18.95
C LYS A 6 23.00 -24.03 -17.43
N LEU A 7 24.17 -24.23 -16.81
CA LEU A 7 24.36 -23.93 -15.39
C LEU A 7 24.30 -22.42 -15.20
N TYR A 8 23.35 -21.95 -14.39
CA TYR A 8 23.32 -20.57 -13.91
C TYR A 8 24.18 -20.49 -12.65
N THR A 9 25.44 -20.11 -12.83
CA THR A 9 26.32 -19.71 -11.73
C THR A 9 25.82 -18.39 -11.19
N GLY A 10 25.51 -18.35 -9.89
CA GLY A 10 25.05 -17.15 -9.21
C GLY A 10 26.10 -16.05 -9.28
N GLU A 11 25.82 -15.01 -10.05
CA GLU A 11 26.29 -13.69 -9.67
C GLU A 11 25.37 -13.19 -8.55
N GLU A 12 25.96 -13.23 -7.36
CA GLU A 12 25.61 -12.48 -6.18
C GLU A 12 25.49 -10.98 -6.53
N ASN A 13 24.34 -10.60 -7.04
CA ASN A 13 23.80 -9.25 -6.89
C ASN A 13 22.29 -9.37 -6.73
N ARG A 14 21.90 -10.00 -5.62
CA ARG A 14 20.59 -9.77 -5.03
C ARG A 14 20.60 -8.39 -4.39
N ASP A 15 20.75 -7.35 -5.20
CA ASP A 15 19.90 -6.18 -5.02
C ASP A 15 18.48 -6.66 -5.34
N THR A 16 17.89 -7.43 -4.41
CA THR A 16 16.45 -7.53 -4.29
C THR A 16 15.96 -6.18 -3.78
N GLN A 17 16.20 -5.14 -4.57
CA GLN A 17 15.36 -3.98 -4.58
C GLN A 17 14.06 -4.48 -5.19
N THR A 18 13.26 -5.13 -4.33
CA THR A 18 11.83 -5.27 -4.51
C THR A 18 11.38 -3.87 -4.88
N THR A 19 11.23 -3.62 -6.18
CA THR A 19 10.68 -2.39 -6.69
C THR A 19 9.28 -2.43 -6.14
N GLU A 20 9.10 -1.78 -4.99
CA GLU A 20 7.82 -1.70 -4.32
C GLU A 20 6.88 -1.17 -5.39
N ASN A 21 5.98 -2.02 -5.87
CA ASN A 21 5.04 -1.70 -6.93
C ASN A 21 4.00 -0.72 -6.35
N LYS A 22 4.48 0.45 -5.95
CA LYS A 22 3.76 1.53 -5.30
C LYS A 22 3.06 2.29 -6.42
N VAL A 23 1.76 2.10 -6.48
CA VAL A 23 0.90 2.85 -7.39
C VAL A 23 0.47 4.12 -6.68
N THR A 24 0.77 5.27 -7.29
CA THR A 24 0.31 6.57 -6.80
C THR A 24 -1.10 6.81 -7.33
N ILE A 25 -2.06 6.98 -6.42
CA ILE A 25 -3.44 7.39 -6.72
C ILE A 25 -3.79 8.65 -5.95
N SER A 26 -4.82 9.37 -6.37
CA SER A 26 -5.29 10.54 -5.62
C SER A 26 -5.99 10.13 -4.31
N LEU A 27 -5.96 11.01 -3.31
CA LEU A 27 -6.68 10.78 -2.05
C LEU A 27 -8.19 10.59 -2.28
N GLY A 28 -8.77 11.30 -3.24
CA GLY A 28 -10.20 11.18 -3.58
C GLY A 28 -10.56 9.80 -4.13
N GLU A 29 -9.71 9.23 -4.98
CA GLU A 29 -9.86 7.86 -5.48
C GLU A 29 -9.75 6.85 -4.33
N LEU A 30 -8.74 7.01 -3.46
CA LEU A 30 -8.56 6.15 -2.29
C LEU A 30 -9.81 6.19 -1.37
N VAL A 31 -10.29 7.38 -1.02
CA VAL A 31 -11.48 7.55 -0.17
C VAL A 31 -12.72 6.94 -0.81
N SER A 32 -12.89 7.08 -2.13
CA SER A 32 -14.03 6.52 -2.86
C SER A 32 -14.02 4.99 -2.80
N VAL A 33 -12.86 4.35 -3.04
CA VAL A 33 -12.69 2.90 -2.97
C VAL A 33 -12.93 2.38 -1.55
N LEU A 34 -12.36 3.03 -0.54
CA LEU A 34 -12.55 2.64 0.86
C LEU A 34 -14.00 2.81 1.31
N THR A 35 -14.68 3.86 0.84
CA THR A 35 -16.10 4.10 1.13
C THR A 35 -16.97 2.99 0.52
N ASP A 36 -16.75 2.64 -0.75
CA ASP A 36 -17.47 1.52 -1.39
C ASP A 36 -17.19 0.19 -0.68
N ALA A 37 -15.92 -0.08 -0.36
CA ALA A 37 -15.51 -1.32 0.30
C ALA A 37 -16.13 -1.48 1.69
N THR A 38 -16.22 -0.38 2.45
CA THR A 38 -16.87 -0.39 3.78
C THR A 38 -18.37 -0.55 3.70
N GLN A 39 -19.05 0.15 2.77
CA GLN A 39 -20.49 0.00 2.54
C GLN A 39 -20.84 -1.42 2.08
N SER A 40 -20.04 -1.98 1.18
CA SER A 40 -20.20 -3.34 0.64
C SER A 40 -19.65 -4.45 1.56
N ARG A 41 -19.17 -4.12 2.76
CA ARG A 41 -18.58 -5.05 3.76
C ARG A 41 -17.54 -5.99 3.15
N ARG A 42 -16.68 -5.48 2.26
CA ARG A 42 -15.66 -6.29 1.59
C ARG A 42 -14.63 -6.79 2.61
N ALA A 43 -14.35 -8.09 2.59
CA ALA A 43 -13.44 -8.73 3.54
C ALA A 43 -11.97 -8.36 3.33
N TRP A 44 -11.57 -8.04 2.09
CA TRP A 44 -10.18 -7.74 1.74
C TRP A 44 -9.61 -6.55 2.52
N LEU A 45 -10.43 -5.57 2.91
CA LEU A 45 -9.97 -4.42 3.69
C LEU A 45 -9.39 -4.83 5.06
N ARG A 46 -9.82 -5.98 5.60
CA ARG A 46 -9.29 -6.52 6.85
C ARG A 46 -7.85 -6.98 6.70
N ASP A 47 -7.46 -7.42 5.52
CA ASP A 47 -6.11 -7.93 5.25
C ASP A 47 -5.08 -6.78 5.29
N PHE A 48 -5.50 -5.56 4.94
CA PHE A 48 -4.67 -4.34 4.96
C PHE A 48 -4.73 -3.56 6.28
N ARG A 49 -5.33 -4.10 7.36
CA ARG A 49 -5.49 -3.36 8.62
C ARG A 49 -4.18 -2.97 9.31
N SER A 50 -3.12 -3.75 9.09
CA SER A 50 -1.82 -3.54 9.72
C SER A 50 -0.84 -2.83 8.79
N ASP A 51 -1.27 -2.50 7.57
CA ASP A 51 -0.39 -1.91 6.56
C ASP A 51 -0.25 -0.41 6.80
N GLU A 52 0.98 0.07 6.69
CA GLU A 52 1.28 1.50 6.79
C GLU A 52 1.07 2.18 5.44
N VAL A 53 0.37 3.32 5.45
CA VAL A 53 0.16 4.15 4.27
C VAL A 53 0.96 5.44 4.45
N GLN A 54 1.86 5.72 3.51
CA GLN A 54 2.58 6.99 3.49
C GLN A 54 1.67 8.09 2.93
N ILE A 55 1.49 9.15 3.71
CA ILE A 55 0.75 10.37 3.31
C ILE A 55 1.65 11.59 3.48
N SER A 56 1.29 12.71 2.85
CA SER A 56 2.00 13.97 3.08
C SER A 56 1.80 14.46 4.52
N ALA A 57 2.81 15.15 5.06
CA ALA A 57 2.76 15.72 6.41
C ALA A 57 1.56 16.67 6.57
N ASP A 58 1.32 17.54 5.59
CA ASP A 58 0.18 18.47 5.60
C ASP A 58 -1.16 17.75 5.74
N LEU A 59 -1.34 16.61 5.05
CA LEU A 59 -2.57 15.83 5.14
C LEU A 59 -2.70 15.16 6.51
N TYR A 60 -1.60 14.64 7.04
CA TYR A 60 -1.58 14.05 8.38
C TYR A 60 -2.01 15.04 9.46
N ASP A 61 -1.51 16.29 9.39
CA ASP A 61 -1.85 17.34 10.35
C ASP A 61 -3.33 17.71 10.31
N VAL A 62 -3.91 17.83 9.11
CA VAL A 62 -5.35 18.10 8.94
C VAL A 62 -6.20 16.97 9.50
N LEU A 63 -5.85 15.71 9.19
CA LEU A 63 -6.58 14.54 9.69
C LEU A 63 -6.48 14.40 11.21
N SER A 64 -5.30 14.61 11.78
CA SER A 64 -5.06 14.56 13.22
C SER A 64 -5.85 15.64 13.95
N THR A 65 -5.86 16.86 13.41
CA THR A 65 -6.65 17.98 13.96
C THR A 65 -8.14 17.67 13.93
N TYR A 66 -8.65 17.20 12.80
CA TYR A 66 -10.05 16.82 12.66
C TYR A 66 -10.45 15.71 13.65
N TRP A 67 -9.60 14.70 13.81
CA TRP A 67 -9.84 13.58 14.72
C TRP A 67 -9.87 14.01 16.19
N ASN A 68 -8.95 14.88 16.59
CA ASN A 68 -8.91 15.45 17.93
C ASN A 68 -10.17 16.30 18.21
N MET A 69 -10.61 17.11 17.25
CA MET A 69 -11.86 17.88 17.37
C MET A 69 -13.07 16.96 17.54
N ARG A 70 -13.16 15.88 16.75
CA ARG A 70 -14.28 14.93 16.82
C ARG A 70 -14.34 14.18 18.16
N ARG A 71 -13.20 13.90 18.78
CA ARG A 71 -13.12 13.22 20.09
C ARG A 71 -13.37 14.15 21.28
N GLY A 72 -13.18 15.46 21.09
CA GLY A 72 -13.44 16.48 22.11
C GLY A 72 -14.87 17.03 22.13
N ALA A 73 -15.77 16.54 21.26
CA ALA A 73 -17.16 16.94 21.14
C ALA A 73 -18.13 15.89 21.73
#